data_AF-A0A0F9P922-F1
#
_entry.id   AF-A0A0F9P922-F1
#
_cell.length_a   1.000
_cell.length_b   1.000
_cell.length_c   1.000
_cell.angle_alpha   90.00
_cell.angle_beta   90.00
_cell.angle_gamma   90.00
#
_symmetry.space_group_name_H-M   'P 1'
#
loop_
_entity.id
_entity.type
_entity.pdbx_description
1 polymer ?
#
loop_
_entity_poly.entity_id
_entity_poly.type
_entity_poly.pdbx_seq_one_letter_code
_entity_poly.pdbx_strand_id
1 'polypeptide(L)' 'MPNPAMERLTKDSTDTQIQSAVSAEIEQCMKEPGADQKACAGRAFGMARDKTGKALDLGR' A
#
# COMPACT_ATOMS: atom_id res chain seq x y z
N MET A 1 13.65 3.42 -1.53
CA MET A 1 13.06 4.71 -1.97
C MET A 1 11.60 4.70 -1.58
N PRO A 2 10.94 5.84 -1.29
CA PRO A 2 9.50 5.85 -1.04
C PRO A 2 8.73 5.55 -2.33
N ASN A 3 7.59 4.85 -2.22
CA ASN A 3 6.72 4.59 -3.36
C ASN A 3 5.93 5.86 -3.72
N PRO A 4 6.18 6.47 -4.89
CA PRO A 4 5.50 7.70 -5.29
C PRO A 4 3.98 7.51 -5.47
N ALA A 5 3.50 6.28 -5.68
CA ALA A 5 2.08 5.99 -5.75
C ALA A 5 1.42 6.07 -4.36
N MET A 6 2.10 5.62 -3.29
CA MET A 6 1.63 5.78 -1.91
C MET A 6 1.56 7.23 -1.48
N GLU A 7 2.54 8.04 -1.87
CA GLU A 7 2.58 9.45 -1.48
C GLU A 7 1.43 10.27 -2.08
N ARG A 8 0.97 9.87 -3.27
CA ARG A 8 -0.14 10.49 -4.00
C ARG A 8 -1.53 10.07 -3.52
N LEU A 9 -1.61 9.09 -2.61
CA LEU A 9 -2.91 8.69 -2.05
C LEU A 9 -3.51 9.79 -1.18
N THR A 10 -4.80 10.00 -1.37
CA THR A 10 -5.64 10.93 -0.62
C THR A 10 -6.97 10.27 -0.29
N LYS A 11 -7.79 10.91 0.55
CA LYS A 11 -9.15 10.43 0.88
C LYS A 11 -10.04 10.20 -0.34
N ASP A 12 -9.78 10.91 -1.43
CA ASP A 12 -10.57 10.87 -2.66
C ASP A 12 -9.99 9.87 -3.69
N SER A 13 -8.88 9.19 -3.36
CA SER A 13 -8.31 8.16 -4.23
C SER A 13 -9.29 7.00 -4.45
N THR A 14 -9.36 6.53 -5.68
CA THR A 14 -10.20 5.39 -6.05
C THR A 14 -9.59 4.08 -5.57
N ASP A 15 -10.42 3.05 -5.44
CA ASP A 15 -9.95 1.74 -4.96
C ASP A 15 -8.88 1.15 -5.89
N THR A 16 -8.97 1.42 -7.20
CA THR A 16 -7.94 1.05 -8.18
C THR A 16 -6.63 1.77 -7.95
N GLN A 17 -6.65 3.08 -7.65
CA GLN A 17 -5.45 3.84 -7.31
C GLN A 17 -4.80 3.31 -6.04
N ILE A 18 -5.63 2.99 -5.04
CA ILE A 18 -5.19 2.43 -3.77
C ILE A 18 -4.56 1.05 -3.97
N GLN A 19 -5.23 0.14 -4.69
CA GLN A 19 -4.70 -1.19 -5.01
C GLN A 19 -3.37 -1.10 -5.77
N SER A 20 -3.31 -0.27 -6.82
CA SER A 20 -2.08 -0.12 -7.62
C SER A 20 -0.93 0.38 -6.75
N ALA A 21 -1.20 1.35 -5.89
CA ALA A 21 -0.19 1.90 -5.02
C ALA A 21 0.23 0.90 -3.92
N VAL A 22 -0.71 0.14 -3.34
CA VAL A 22 -0.42 -0.94 -2.38
C VAL A 22 0.45 -2.01 -3.03
N SER A 23 0.11 -2.48 -4.22
CA SER A 23 0.90 -3.48 -4.95
C SER A 23 2.32 -2.99 -5.21
N ALA A 24 2.49 -1.73 -5.62
CA ALA A 24 3.81 -1.14 -5.82
C ALA A 24 4.62 -1.04 -4.51
N GLU A 25 3.97 -0.78 -3.37
CA GLU A 25 4.62 -0.74 -2.05
C GLU A 25 5.05 -2.15 -1.62
N ILE A 26 4.21 -3.16 -1.86
CA ILE A 26 4.54 -4.56 -1.59
C ILE A 26 5.74 -4.98 -2.43
N GLU A 27 5.73 -4.72 -3.74
CA GLU A 27 6.86 -5.03 -4.62
C GLU A 27 8.14 -4.33 -4.19
N GLN A 28 8.05 -3.10 -3.69
CA GLN A 28 9.19 -2.36 -3.20
C GLN A 28 9.74 -2.94 -1.90
N CYS A 29 8.86 -3.28 -0.96
CA CYS A 29 9.22 -3.93 0.29
C CYS A 29 9.83 -5.32 0.04
N MET A 30 9.30 -6.08 -0.92
CA MET A 30 9.81 -7.40 -1.31
C MET A 30 11.22 -7.37 -1.94
N LYS A 31 11.74 -6.19 -2.33
CA LYS A 31 13.14 -6.04 -2.78
C LYS A 31 14.13 -6.01 -1.62
N GLU A 32 13.66 -5.85 -0.39
CA GLU A 32 14.51 -5.88 0.80
C GLU A 32 14.88 -7.34 1.13
N PRO A 33 16.15 -7.63 1.44
CA PRO A 33 16.58 -8.99 1.76
C PRO A 33 15.91 -9.47 3.06
N GLY A 34 15.22 -10.61 2.99
CA GLY A 34 14.47 -11.18 4.11
C GLY A 34 13.04 -10.63 4.28
N ALA A 35 12.54 -9.86 3.31
CA ALA A 35 11.18 -9.35 3.32
C ALA A 35 10.13 -10.47 3.26
N ASP A 36 9.19 -10.44 4.21
CA ASP A 36 8.04 -11.33 4.25
C ASP A 36 6.85 -10.66 3.53
N GLN A 37 6.23 -11.38 2.59
CA GLN A 37 5.15 -10.85 1.77
C GLN A 37 3.95 -10.37 2.60
N LYS A 38 3.62 -11.08 3.68
CA LYS A 38 2.51 -10.73 4.58
C LYS A 38 2.85 -9.49 5.39
N ALA A 39 4.09 -9.35 5.84
CA ALA A 39 4.57 -8.14 6.51
C ALA A 39 4.55 -6.93 5.58
N CYS A 40 5.03 -7.09 4.34
CA CYS A 40 5.01 -6.05 3.32
C CYS A 40 3.58 -5.62 2.96
N ALA A 41 2.67 -6.58 2.78
CA ALA A 41 1.25 -6.30 2.56
C ALA A 41 0.65 -5.52 3.73
N GLY A 42 0.83 -5.99 4.97
CA GLY A 42 0.33 -5.30 6.16
C GLY A 42 0.81 -3.85 6.26
N ARG A 43 2.10 -3.62 5.97
CA ARG A 43 2.68 -2.27 5.94
C ARG A 43 2.07 -1.39 4.85
N ALA A 44 1.93 -1.92 3.63
CA ALA A 44 1.36 -1.19 2.50
C ALA A 44 -0.10 -0.82 2.72
N PHE A 45 -0.92 -1.76 3.21
CA PHE A 45 -2.32 -1.50 3.55
C PHE A 45 -2.46 -0.52 4.71
N GLY A 46 -1.58 -0.59 5.73
CA GLY A 46 -1.53 0.37 6.82
C GLY A 46 -1.27 1.80 6.32
N MET A 47 -0.24 2.00 5.50
CA MET A 47 0.06 3.31 4.92
C MET A 47 -1.08 3.84 4.05
N ALA A 48 -1.65 2.98 3.21
CA ALA A 48 -2.75 3.37 2.34
C ALA A 48 -4.00 3.75 3.16
N ARG A 49 -4.29 3.04 4.24
CA ARG A 49 -5.38 3.38 5.18
C ARG A 49 -5.13 4.71 5.87
N ASP A 50 -3.91 4.98 6.33
CA ASP A 50 -3.55 6.25 6.97
C ASP A 50 -3.68 7.44 6.01
N LYS A 51 -3.29 7.26 4.74
CA LYS A 51 -3.37 8.29 3.69
C LYS A 51 -4.80 8.58 3.24
N THR A 52 -5.60 7.53 3.09
CA THR A 52 -6.95 7.66 2.52
C THR A 52 -8.05 7.80 3.58
N GLY A 53 -7.77 7.43 4.83
CA GLY A 53 -8.79 7.34 5.87
C GLY A 53 -9.87 6.28 5.58
N LYS A 54 -9.73 5.50 4.50
CA LYS A 54 -10.67 4.45 4.13
C LYS A 54 -10.32 3.19 4.92
N ALA A 55 -11.34 2.51 5.43
CA ALA A 55 -11.20 1.13 5.84
C ALA A 55 -10.94 0.31 4.57
N LEU A 56 -9.67 0.07 4.27
CA LEU A 56 -9.28 -0.74 3.12
C LEU A 56 -9.63 -2.20 3.40
N ASP A 57 -10.87 -2.57 3.08
CA ASP A 57 -11.37 -3.94 3.13
C ASP A 57 -11.01 -4.66 1.82
N LEU A 58 -9.72 -4.61 1.48
CA LEU A 58 -9.17 -5.18 0.25
C LEU A 58 -8.92 -6.69 0.47
N GLY A 59 -10.00 -7.44 0.60
CA GLY A 59 -9.99 -8.91 0.59
C GLY A 59 -10.09 -9.54 1.97
N ARG A 60 -11.33 -9.68 2.45
CA ARG A 60 -11.72 -10.79 3.32
C ARG A 60 -12.15 -11.99 2.49
#